data_AF-A0A2M7VG34-F1
#
_entry.id   AF-A0A2M7VG34-F1
#
_cell.length_a   1.000
_cell.length_b   1.000
_cell.length_c   1.000
_cell.angle_alpha   90.00
_cell.angle_beta   90.00
_cell.angle_gamma   90.00
#
_symmetry.space_group_name_H-M   'P 1'
#
loop_
_entity.id
_entity.type
_entity.pdbx_description
1 polymer ?
#
loop_
_entity_poly.entity_id
_entity_poly.type
_entity_poly.pdbx_seq_one_letter_code
_entity_poly.pdbx_strand_id
1 'polypeptide(L)'
;MRREYIFAILISFAVLLFSNLPIIHFNLFPNDNLVFLNRRLTNSQDVYTYVSFIEQAKQGKILFENLFSSEPQTSSILRPSYLLIGNFAKIFNVSSIFTYNLFRILFSLTFCFILYKFLSRFFETEKKRLFAFSLILTSAGLGWLSFFFP
;
A
#
# COMPACT_ATOMS: atom_id res chain seq x y z
N MET A 1 -3.97 12.82 26.24
CA MET A 1 -2.72 12.58 25.49
C MET A 1 -2.37 11.11 25.36
N ARG A 2 -1.84 10.35 26.33
CA ARG A 2 -1.35 8.98 26.02
C ARG A 2 -2.44 7.98 25.54
N ARG A 3 -3.66 8.05 26.09
CA ARG A 3 -4.74 7.09 25.79
C ARG A 3 -5.31 7.21 24.37
N GLU A 4 -5.45 8.43 23.86
CA GLU A 4 -6.01 8.68 22.52
C GLU A 4 -5.09 8.16 21.40
N TYR A 5 -3.77 8.31 21.55
CA TYR A 5 -2.80 7.78 20.60
C TYR A 5 -2.82 6.25 20.59
N ILE A 6 -3.02 5.61 21.76
CA ILE A 6 -3.20 4.15 21.82
C ILE A 6 -4.43 3.74 21.00
N PHE A 7 -5.56 4.44 21.15
CA PHE A 7 -6.75 4.16 20.35
C PHE A 7 -6.52 4.39 18.85
N ALA A 8 -5.88 5.49 18.47
CA ALA A 8 -5.55 5.76 17.07
C ALA A 8 -4.64 4.67 16.48
N ILE A 9 -3.65 4.20 17.24
CA ILE A 9 -2.78 3.09 16.87
C ILE A 9 -3.60 1.81 16.70
N LEU A 10 -4.43 1.45 17.67
CA LEU A 10 -5.29 0.26 17.61
C LEU A 10 -6.21 0.28 16.39
N ILE A 11 -6.85 1.42 16.11
CA ILE A 11 -7.71 1.60 14.92
C ILE A 11 -6.87 1.42 13.65
N SER A 12 -5.69 2.03 13.57
CA SER A 12 -4.79 1.90 12.41
C SER A 12 -4.39 0.44 12.16
N PHE A 13 -4.00 -0.29 13.20
CA PHE A 13 -3.66 -1.70 13.11
C PHE A 13 -4.85 -2.56 12.72
N ALA A 14 -6.03 -2.32 13.30
CA ALA A 14 -7.25 -3.05 12.96
C ALA A 14 -7.62 -2.87 11.48
N VAL A 15 -7.62 -1.63 10.99
CA VAL A 15 -7.91 -1.32 9.58
C VAL A 15 -6.87 -1.95 8.66
N LEU A 16 -5.58 -1.86 9.01
CA LEU A 16 -4.53 -2.44 8.18
C LEU A 16 -4.59 -3.97 8.16
N LEU A 17 -4.80 -4.61 9.31
CA LEU A 17 -4.97 -6.05 9.40
C LEU A 17 -6.15 -6.51 8.54
N PHE A 18 -7.31 -5.87 8.71
CA PHE A 18 -8.51 -6.19 7.92
C PHE A 18 -8.26 -6.00 6.42
N SER A 19 -7.64 -4.90 6.01
CA SER A 19 -7.35 -4.63 4.61
C SER A 19 -6.33 -5.59 3.97
N ASN A 20 -5.48 -6.23 4.77
CA ASN A 20 -4.48 -7.20 4.31
C ASN A 20 -4.90 -8.65 4.57
N LEU A 21 -6.05 -8.88 5.22
CA LEU A 21 -6.53 -10.21 5.60
C LEU A 21 -6.57 -11.19 4.42
N PRO A 22 -7.06 -10.82 3.22
CA PRO A 22 -7.06 -11.76 2.09
C PRO A 22 -5.65 -12.21 1.70
N ILE A 23 -4.68 -11.28 1.66
CA ILE A 23 -3.29 -11.61 1.32
C ILE A 23 -2.69 -12.54 2.37
N ILE A 24 -2.92 -12.26 3.65
CA ILE A 24 -2.43 -13.10 4.75
C ILE A 24 -3.06 -14.51 4.64
N HIS A 25 -4.37 -14.59 4.47
CA HIS A 25 -5.10 -15.85 4.36
C HIS A 25 -4.59 -16.72 3.21
N PHE A 26 -4.47 -16.18 1.99
CA PHE A 26 -4.04 -16.97 0.82
C PHE A 26 -2.57 -17.39 0.87
N ASN A 27 -1.71 -16.70 1.63
CA ASN A 27 -0.34 -17.15 1.85
C ASN A 27 -0.24 -18.23 2.96
N LEU A 28 -1.12 -18.19 3.96
CA LEU A 28 -1.14 -19.19 5.04
C LEU A 28 -1.85 -20.49 4.64
N PHE A 29 -2.85 -20.39 3.77
CA PHE A 29 -3.66 -21.50 3.27
C PHE A 29 -3.58 -21.56 1.74
N PRO A 30 -2.40 -21.90 1.18
CA PRO A 30 -2.23 -22.03 -0.26
C PRO A 30 -3.08 -23.20 -0.78
N ASN A 31 -3.51 -23.09 -2.04
CA ASN A 31 -4.15 -24.18 -2.76
C ASN A 31 -3.07 -24.96 -3.52
N ASP A 32 -3.04 -26.29 -3.40
CA ASP A 32 -1.96 -27.12 -3.98
C ASP A 32 -1.82 -27.01 -5.50
N ASN A 33 -2.88 -26.60 -6.21
CA ASN A 33 -2.89 -26.48 -7.66
C ASN A 33 -2.74 -25.03 -8.17
N LEU A 34 -2.68 -24.04 -7.28
CA LEU A 34 -2.68 -22.62 -7.65
C LEU A 34 -1.62 -21.83 -6.89
N VAL A 35 -0.94 -20.91 -7.58
CA VAL A 35 0.02 -20.00 -6.95
C VAL A 35 -0.65 -18.66 -6.67
N PHE A 36 -0.66 -18.24 -5.40
CA PHE A 36 -1.15 -16.92 -5.05
C PHE A 36 -0.17 -15.82 -5.47
N LEU A 37 -0.68 -14.93 -6.30
CA LEU A 37 0.03 -13.82 -6.92
C LEU A 37 0.40 -12.66 -5.99
N ASN A 38 0.02 -12.72 -4.71
CA ASN A 38 0.39 -11.73 -3.70
C ASN A 38 -0.05 -10.28 -4.00
N ARG A 39 -1.15 -10.15 -4.76
CA ARG A 39 -1.79 -8.87 -5.14
C ARG A 39 -3.17 -8.72 -4.48
N ARG A 40 -3.66 -7.49 -4.37
CA ARG A 40 -5.04 -7.19 -3.95
C ARG A 40 -6.01 -7.36 -5.13
N LEU A 41 -7.29 -7.56 -4.82
CA LEU A 41 -8.37 -7.66 -5.80
C LEU A 41 -8.64 -6.32 -6.50
N THR A 42 -8.55 -5.21 -5.77
CA THR A 42 -8.68 -3.86 -6.32
C THR A 42 -7.38 -3.41 -6.98
N ASN A 43 -7.48 -2.68 -8.10
CA ASN A 43 -6.36 -2.20 -8.93
C ASN A 43 -5.38 -3.33 -9.32
N SER A 44 -5.93 -4.51 -9.54
CA SER A 44 -5.14 -5.73 -9.68
C SER A 44 -4.31 -5.77 -10.97
N GLN A 45 -4.66 -4.94 -11.95
CA GLN A 45 -3.93 -4.76 -13.21
C GLN A 45 -2.65 -3.93 -13.04
N ASP A 46 -2.65 -2.93 -12.15
CA ASP A 46 -1.51 -2.02 -12.01
C ASP A 46 -0.41 -2.55 -11.09
N VAL A 47 -0.74 -3.47 -10.18
CA VAL A 47 0.20 -3.96 -9.16
C VAL A 47 1.50 -4.44 -9.81
N TYR A 48 1.43 -5.16 -10.92
CA TYR A 48 2.62 -5.68 -11.56
C TYR A 48 3.40 -4.64 -12.36
N THR A 49 2.75 -3.58 -12.83
CA THR A 49 3.43 -2.39 -13.34
C THR A 49 4.28 -1.75 -12.25
N TYR A 50 3.76 -1.63 -11.03
CA TYR A 50 4.55 -1.10 -9.90
C TYR A 50 5.67 -2.04 -9.47
N VAL A 51 5.41 -3.34 -9.43
CA VAL A 51 6.43 -4.35 -9.11
C VAL A 51 7.54 -4.37 -10.16
N SER A 52 7.24 -4.12 -11.44
CA SER A 52 8.27 -4.05 -12.48
C SER A 52 9.18 -2.84 -12.32
N PHE A 53 8.68 -1.68 -11.86
CA PHE A 53 9.53 -0.54 -11.51
C PHE A 53 10.44 -0.84 -10.31
N ILE A 54 9.92 -1.54 -9.30
CA ILE A 54 10.71 -1.99 -8.15
C ILE A 54 11.80 -2.98 -8.59
N GLU A 55 11.47 -3.91 -9.50
CA GLU A 55 12.42 -4.88 -10.04
C GLU A 55 13.51 -4.20 -10.87
N GLN A 56 13.16 -3.23 -11.72
CA GLN A 56 14.13 -2.43 -12.46
C GLN A 56 15.09 -1.68 -11.52
N ALA A 57 14.57 -1.07 -10.45
CA ALA A 57 15.38 -0.43 -9.43
C ALA A 57 16.28 -1.44 -8.69
N LYS A 58 15.76 -2.63 -8.38
CA LYS A 58 16.52 -3.73 -7.77
C LYS A 58 17.69 -4.17 -8.66
N GLN A 59 17.50 -4.17 -9.98
CA GLN A 59 18.53 -4.43 -10.99
C GLN A 59 19.53 -3.27 -11.19
N GLY A 60 19.36 -2.16 -10.48
CA GLY A 60 20.26 -1.01 -10.52
C GLY A 60 19.90 0.07 -11.54
N LYS A 61 18.74 -0.02 -12.19
CA LYS A 61 18.25 1.08 -13.03
C LYS A 61 17.80 2.26 -12.17
N ILE A 62 18.04 3.48 -12.64
CA ILE A 62 17.59 4.73 -12.01
C ILE A 62 16.39 5.32 -12.77
N LEU A 63 16.41 5.19 -14.10
CA LEU A 63 15.31 5.56 -14.99
C LEU A 63 14.57 4.28 -15.40
N PHE A 64 13.25 4.36 -15.46
CA PHE A 64 12.40 3.19 -15.68
C PHE A 64 11.66 3.25 -17.01
N GLU A 65 11.38 2.06 -17.54
CA GLU A 65 10.49 1.80 -18.67
C GLU A 65 9.20 1.15 -18.18
N ASN A 66 8.08 1.47 -18.82
CA ASN A 66 6.82 0.79 -18.58
C ASN A 66 6.77 -0.50 -19.41
N LEU A 67 7.18 -1.62 -18.79
CA LEU A 67 7.18 -2.94 -19.42
C LEU A 67 5.78 -3.48 -19.77
N PHE A 68 4.71 -2.78 -19.37
CA PHE A 68 3.33 -3.11 -19.71
C PHE A 68 2.78 -2.31 -20.89
N SER A 69 3.61 -1.50 -21.55
CA SER A 69 3.27 -0.82 -22.81
C SER A 69 4.02 -1.47 -23.96
N SER A 70 3.35 -1.60 -25.12
CA SER A 70 3.94 -2.05 -26.37
C SER A 70 4.60 -0.93 -27.17
N GLU A 71 4.39 0.33 -26.78
CA GLU A 71 5.01 1.46 -27.45
C GLU A 71 6.52 1.47 -27.22
N PRO A 72 7.35 1.79 -28.23
CA PRO A 72 8.78 1.98 -28.02
C PRO A 72 9.05 3.09 -27.01
N GLN A 73 9.86 2.79 -25.99
CA GLN A 73 10.17 3.72 -24.91
C GLN A 73 11.67 3.82 -24.71
N THR A 74 12.15 5.00 -24.39
CA THR A 74 13.45 5.18 -23.77
C THR A 74 13.29 5.31 -22.27
N SER A 75 14.08 4.57 -21.48
CA SER A 75 14.22 4.75 -20.02
C SER A 75 14.39 6.24 -19.66
N SER A 76 13.31 6.88 -19.23
CA SER A 76 13.27 8.35 -19.04
C SER A 76 12.51 8.78 -17.78
N ILE A 77 11.76 7.87 -17.15
CA ILE A 77 10.90 8.21 -16.02
C ILE A 77 11.63 7.91 -14.72
N LEU A 78 12.00 8.97 -13.99
CA LEU A 78 12.44 8.86 -12.61
C LEU A 78 11.22 8.66 -11.71
N ARG A 79 11.21 7.58 -10.91
CA ARG A 79 10.17 7.35 -9.89
C ARG A 79 10.82 7.16 -8.52
N PRO A 80 11.03 8.24 -7.74
CA PRO A 80 11.82 8.19 -6.50
C PRO A 80 11.31 7.18 -5.48
N SER A 81 9.99 7.02 -5.37
CA SER A 81 9.38 6.02 -4.48
C SER A 81 9.79 4.59 -4.85
N TYR A 82 9.66 4.19 -6.11
CA TYR A 82 10.06 2.84 -6.54
C TYR A 82 11.56 2.63 -6.56
N LEU A 83 12.34 3.69 -6.78
CA LEU A 83 13.80 3.63 -6.64
C LEU A 83 14.21 3.31 -5.19
N LEU A 84 13.60 3.99 -4.21
CA LEU A 84 13.82 3.72 -2.79
C LEU A 84 13.41 2.28 -2.43
N ILE A 85 12.23 1.84 -2.88
CA ILE A 85 11.69 0.51 -2.59
C ILE A 85 12.54 -0.59 -3.25
N GLY A 86 12.95 -0.43 -4.50
CA GLY A 86 13.78 -1.40 -5.21
C GLY A 86 15.20 -1.48 -4.67
N ASN A 87 15.79 -0.35 -4.25
CA ASN A 87 17.07 -0.36 -3.54
C ASN A 87 16.98 -1.11 -2.20
N PHE A 88 15.87 -0.98 -1.47
CA PHE A 88 15.62 -1.83 -0.30
C PHE A 88 15.58 -3.31 -0.70
N ALA A 89 14.83 -3.66 -1.74
CA ALA A 89 14.76 -5.05 -2.23
C ALA A 89 16.13 -5.61 -2.62
N LYS A 90 17.01 -4.77 -3.17
CA LYS A 90 18.39 -5.09 -3.53
C LYS A 90 19.26 -5.33 -2.30
N ILE A 91 19.26 -4.39 -1.34
CA ILE A 91 20.10 -4.44 -0.13
C ILE A 91 19.78 -5.67 0.72
N PHE A 92 18.49 -5.97 0.91
CA PHE A 92 18.04 -7.08 1.73
C PHE A 92 17.85 -8.39 0.96
N ASN A 93 18.12 -8.40 -0.36
CA ASN A 93 17.95 -9.54 -1.25
C ASN A 93 16.56 -10.22 -1.13
N VAL A 94 15.50 -9.42 -1.04
CA VAL A 94 14.10 -9.90 -0.94
C VAL A 94 13.36 -9.73 -2.26
N SER A 95 12.21 -10.40 -2.41
CA SER A 95 11.42 -10.32 -3.66
C SER A 95 10.76 -8.94 -3.83
N SER A 96 10.60 -8.49 -5.07
CA SER A 96 9.99 -7.20 -5.38
C SER A 96 8.51 -7.13 -4.97
N ILE A 97 7.77 -8.24 -5.11
CA ILE A 97 6.36 -8.32 -4.66
C ILE A 97 6.22 -8.26 -3.13
N PHE A 98 7.12 -8.90 -2.39
CA PHE A 98 7.16 -8.81 -0.94
C PHE A 98 7.46 -7.37 -0.51
N THR A 99 8.48 -6.77 -1.12
CA THR A 99 8.91 -5.40 -0.82
C THR A 99 7.81 -4.39 -1.13
N TYR A 100 7.07 -4.56 -2.23
CA TYR A 100 5.89 -3.76 -2.55
C TYR A 100 4.84 -3.81 -1.41
N ASN A 101 4.48 -5.01 -0.95
CA ASN A 101 3.49 -5.16 0.10
C ASN A 101 3.99 -4.61 1.45
N LEU A 102 5.27 -4.80 1.78
CA LEU A 102 5.90 -4.25 2.97
C LEU A 102 5.84 -2.72 2.99
N PHE A 103 6.32 -2.07 1.93
CA PHE A 103 6.30 -0.60 1.85
C PHE A 103 4.89 -0.03 1.79
N ARG A 104 3.93 -0.75 1.19
CA ARG A 104 2.51 -0.36 1.27
C ARG A 104 2.02 -0.30 2.72
N ILE A 105 2.37 -1.29 3.54
CA ILE A 105 2.01 -1.30 4.98
C ILE A 105 2.73 -0.17 5.71
N LEU A 106 4.04 0.00 5.49
CA LEU A 106 4.83 1.05 6.14
C LEU A 106 4.29 2.45 5.82
N PHE A 107 4.06 2.76 4.54
CA PHE A 107 3.51 4.06 4.13
C PHE A 107 2.10 4.27 4.65
N SER A 108 1.30 3.21 4.77
CA SER A 108 -0.04 3.32 5.34
C SER A 108 0.01 3.62 6.85
N LEU A 109 0.94 3.03 7.60
CA LEU A 109 1.18 3.36 9.01
C LEU A 109 1.66 4.81 9.17
N THR A 110 2.61 5.25 8.34
CA THR A 110 3.07 6.63 8.30
C THR A 110 1.94 7.60 7.99
N PHE A 111 1.09 7.26 7.01
CA PHE A 111 -0.10 8.03 6.68
C PHE A 111 -1.07 8.12 7.87
N CYS A 112 -1.38 7.02 8.54
CA CYS A 112 -2.26 7.02 9.72
C CYS A 112 -1.73 7.95 10.83
N PHE A 113 -0.42 7.89 11.10
CA PHE A 113 0.22 8.78 12.08
C PHE A 113 0.11 10.26 11.68
N ILE A 114 0.45 10.59 10.43
CA ILE A 114 0.39 11.96 9.92
C ILE A 114 -1.06 12.47 9.93
N LEU A 115 -2.01 11.64 9.48
CA LEU A 115 -3.43 11.95 9.45
C LEU A 115 -3.94 12.27 10.85
N TYR A 116 -3.63 11.43 11.84
CA TYR A 116 -4.08 11.68 13.21
C TYR A 116 -3.53 13.00 13.77
N LYS A 117 -2.23 13.27 13.54
CA LYS A 117 -1.57 14.53 13.93
C LYS A 117 -2.14 15.74 13.18
N PHE A 118 -2.56 15.56 11.93
CA PHE A 118 -3.22 16.58 11.14
C PHE A 118 -4.60 16.90 11.73
N LEU A 119 -5.42 15.89 11.99
CA LEU A 119 -6.74 16.05 12.61
C LEU A 119 -6.67 16.70 14.00
N SER A 120 -5.57 16.49 14.73
CA SER A 120 -5.37 17.15 16.02
C SER A 120 -5.17 18.66 15.96
N ARG A 121 -4.98 19.22 14.75
CA ARG A 121 -4.94 20.67 14.53
C ARG A 121 -6.33 21.28 14.32
N PHE A 122 -7.34 20.48 13.98
CA PHE A 122 -8.69 20.97 13.64
C PHE A 122 -9.73 20.64 14.72
N PHE A 123 -9.61 19.48 15.36
CA PHE A 123 -10.59 19.03 16.35
C PHE A 123 -10.04 19.13 17.77
N GLU A 124 -10.72 19.92 18.60
CA GLU A 124 -10.33 20.18 19.99
C GLU A 124 -10.53 18.95 20.89
N THR A 125 -11.61 18.18 20.68
CA THR A 125 -11.94 17.04 21.54
C THR A 125 -11.43 15.71 20.99
N GLU A 126 -10.94 14.85 21.89
CA GLU A 126 -10.48 13.48 21.57
C GLU A 126 -11.53 12.68 20.80
N LYS A 127 -12.79 12.75 21.23
CA LYS A 127 -13.91 12.04 20.60
C LYS A 127 -14.10 12.46 19.14
N LYS A 128 -14.07 13.77 18.85
CA LYS A 128 -14.19 14.27 17.47
C LYS A 128 -13.00 13.85 16.61
N ARG A 129 -11.78 13.92 17.15
CA ARG A 129 -10.56 13.44 16.45
C ARG A 129 -10.66 11.97 16.08
N LEU A 130 -10.95 11.10 17.05
CA LEU A 130 -11.04 9.65 16.83
C LEU A 130 -12.19 9.30 15.89
N PHE A 131 -13.33 9.98 16.00
CA PHE A 131 -14.45 9.79 15.09
C PHE A 131 -14.08 10.16 13.64
N ALA A 132 -13.51 11.35 13.42
CA ALA A 132 -13.05 11.78 12.10
C ALA A 132 -11.97 10.86 11.54
N PHE A 133 -11.01 10.44 12.38
CA PHE A 133 -9.95 9.52 12.00
C PHE A 133 -10.49 8.16 11.53
N SER A 134 -11.36 7.55 12.33
CA SER A 134 -12.01 6.28 11.98
C SER A 134 -12.81 6.42 10.69
N LEU A 135 -13.61 7.48 10.56
CA LEU A 135 -14.44 7.74 9.38
C LEU A 135 -13.59 7.83 8.10
N ILE A 136 -12.46 8.55 8.15
CA ILE A 136 -11.54 8.66 7.01
C ILE A 136 -10.94 7.29 6.67
N LEU A 137 -10.44 6.55 7.67
CA LEU A 137 -9.81 5.24 7.44
C LEU A 137 -10.77 4.17 6.91
N THR A 138 -12.06 4.25 7.25
CA THR A 138 -13.08 3.31 6.77
C THR A 138 -13.86 3.84 5.58
N SER A 139 -13.58 5.05 5.10
CA SER A 139 -14.21 5.58 3.91
C SER A 139 -13.64 4.86 2.67
N ALA A 140 -14.46 4.02 2.04
CA ALA A 140 -14.10 3.36 0.78
C ALA A 140 -14.28 4.28 -0.44
N GLY A 141 -14.61 5.55 -0.21
CA GLY A 141 -15.09 6.47 -1.25
C GLY A 141 -16.38 5.96 -1.90
N LEU A 142 -16.58 6.34 -3.16
CA LEU A 142 -17.71 5.92 -3.99
C LEU A 142 -17.31 4.84 -5.02
N GLY A 143 -16.11 4.28 -4.92
CA GLY A 143 -15.58 3.32 -5.91
C GLY A 143 -16.34 2.00 -5.98
N TRP A 144 -17.17 1.68 -5.00
CA TRP A 144 -18.07 0.53 -5.05
C TRP A 144 -19.23 0.72 -6.04
N LEU A 145 -19.58 1.96 -6.40
CA LEU A 145 -20.64 2.23 -7.38
C LEU A 145 -20.29 1.68 -8.76
N SER A 146 -19.00 1.59 -9.11
CA SER A 146 -18.58 1.01 -10.39
C SER A 146 -18.88 -0.49 -10.52
N PHE A 147 -19.22 -1.19 -9.43
CA PHE A 147 -19.74 -2.55 -9.52
C PHE A 147 -21.20 -2.60 -9.99
N PHE A 148 -21.95 -1.53 -9.78
CA PHE A 148 -23.38 -1.44 -10.15
C PHE A 148 -23.60 -0.75 -11.49
N PHE A 149 -22.67 0.10 -11.91
CA PHE A 149 -22.69 0.79 -13.20
C PHE A 149 -21.46 0.36 -14.02
N PRO A 150 -21.56 -0.73 -14.80
CA PRO A 150 -20.51 -1.19 -15.70
C PRO A 150 -20.28 -0.23 -16.86
#